data_AF-A0A1Y4WEG0-F1
#
_entry.id   AF-A0A1Y4WEG0-F1
#
_cell.length_a   1.000
_cell.length_b   1.000
_cell.length_c   1.000
_cell.angle_alpha   90.00
_cell.angle_beta   90.00
_cell.angle_gamma   90.00
#
_symmetry.space_group_name_H-M   'P 1'
#
loop_
_entity.id
_entity.type
_entity.pdbx_description
1 polymer ?
#
loop_
_entity_poly.entity_id
_entity_poly.type
_entity_poly.pdbx_seq_one_letter_code
_entity_poly.pdbx_strand_id
1 'polypeptide(L)'
;MEVKFDFTLNSRRFGVVEQAIFKLVLRGVSSAQGISELLWIFSDDVKATAIQKLVNSQALRADLASSKLYLSDGIVAIIGACHDCTYTVEIPEILLSHTTDGTVLVKNRQVIAAILNHILPDISVDFFAPVLFFSITEVKCEHE
;
A
#
# COMPACT_ATOMS: atom_id res chain seq x y z
N MET A 1 4.86 15.32 17.18
CA MET A 1 5.73 15.22 15.98
C MET A 1 4.82 15.22 14.76
N GLU A 2 5.19 15.91 13.69
CA GLU A 2 4.49 15.76 12.40
C GLU A 2 5.07 14.59 11.63
N VAL A 3 4.20 13.76 11.09
CA VAL A 3 4.60 12.58 10.32
C VAL A 3 3.86 12.49 9.00
N LYS A 4 4.50 11.85 8.04
CA LYS A 4 3.86 11.33 6.83
C LYS A 4 3.74 9.83 6.90
N PHE A 5 2.60 9.33 6.42
CA PHE A 5 2.38 7.91 6.22
C PHE A 5 2.60 7.57 4.76
N ASP A 6 3.29 6.47 4.52
CA ASP A 6 3.35 5.79 3.22
C ASP A 6 3.02 4.32 3.42
N PHE A 7 2.71 3.60 2.37
CA PHE A 7 2.34 2.19 2.45
C PHE A 7 2.92 1.35 1.31
N THR A 8 3.02 0.06 1.59
CA THR A 8 3.38 -0.95 0.61
C THR A 8 2.59 -2.22 0.85
N LEU A 9 2.53 -3.10 -0.14
CA LEU A 9 1.97 -4.43 0.09
C LEU A 9 2.80 -5.19 1.13
N ASN A 10 2.10 -5.93 1.99
CA ASN A 10 2.69 -6.79 2.99
C ASN A 10 3.53 -7.89 2.30
N SER A 11 4.84 -7.73 2.34
CA SER A 11 5.80 -8.63 1.68
C SER A 11 5.83 -10.05 2.26
N ARG A 12 5.22 -10.30 3.44
CA ARG A 12 5.03 -11.66 3.98
C ARG A 12 3.84 -12.37 3.34
N ARG A 13 2.87 -11.64 2.80
CA ARG A 13 1.64 -12.18 2.18
C ARG A 13 1.71 -12.18 0.66
N PHE A 14 2.40 -11.20 0.08
CA PHE A 14 2.49 -11.00 -1.36
C PHE A 14 3.93 -11.23 -1.84
N GLY A 15 4.07 -12.15 -2.79
CA GLY A 15 5.35 -12.45 -3.42
C GLY A 15 5.81 -11.35 -4.36
N VAL A 16 6.93 -11.59 -5.03
CA VAL A 16 7.56 -10.62 -5.92
C VAL A 16 6.66 -10.26 -7.11
N VAL A 17 5.89 -11.21 -7.63
CA VAL A 17 5.02 -11.00 -8.80
C VAL A 17 3.83 -10.12 -8.41
N GLU A 18 3.16 -10.41 -7.29
CA GLU A 18 2.05 -9.59 -6.79
C GLU A 18 2.51 -8.16 -6.48
N GLN A 19 3.68 -8.01 -5.84
CA GLN A 19 4.26 -6.69 -5.58
C GLN A 19 4.59 -5.94 -6.87
N ALA A 20 5.13 -6.62 -7.88
CA ALA A 20 5.43 -6.00 -9.17
C ALA A 20 4.16 -5.55 -9.90
N ILE A 21 3.14 -6.41 -9.99
CA ILE A 21 1.86 -6.08 -10.60
C ILE A 21 1.21 -4.88 -9.89
N PHE A 22 1.16 -4.89 -8.56
CA PHE A 22 0.59 -3.77 -7.81
C PHE A 22 1.32 -2.46 -8.08
N LYS A 23 2.66 -2.47 -8.09
CA LYS A 23 3.47 -1.29 -8.41
C LYS A 23 3.26 -0.80 -9.85
N LEU A 24 3.07 -1.70 -10.81
CA LEU A 24 2.77 -1.33 -12.19
C LEU A 24 1.41 -0.63 -12.29
N VAL A 25 0.38 -1.18 -11.65
CA VAL A 25 -0.95 -0.56 -11.61
C VAL A 25 -0.93 0.78 -10.86
N LEU A 26 -0.20 0.86 -9.75
CA LEU A 26 0.01 2.10 -8.98
C LEU A 26 0.65 3.20 -9.84
N ARG A 27 1.50 2.83 -10.80
CA ARG A 27 2.14 3.74 -11.76
C ARG A 27 1.28 4.03 -13.01
N GLY A 28 0.05 3.52 -13.07
CA GLY A 28 -0.89 3.76 -14.16
C GLY A 28 -0.89 2.71 -15.27
N VAL A 29 -0.08 1.65 -15.17
CA VAL A 29 -0.12 0.54 -16.14
C VAL A 29 -1.33 -0.34 -15.81
N SER A 30 -2.43 -0.15 -16.55
CA SER A 30 -3.72 -0.78 -16.24
C SER A 30 -4.08 -1.94 -17.17
N SER A 31 -3.58 -2.01 -18.40
CA SER A 31 -3.93 -3.11 -19.32
C SER A 31 -3.31 -4.43 -18.85
N ALA A 32 -4.11 -5.50 -18.80
CA ALA A 32 -3.59 -6.83 -18.48
C ALA A 32 -2.49 -7.28 -19.46
N GLN A 33 -2.63 -6.94 -20.74
CA GLN A 33 -1.60 -7.20 -21.76
C GLN A 33 -0.28 -6.48 -21.44
N GLY A 34 -0.31 -5.15 -21.23
CA GLY A 34 0.91 -4.40 -20.92
C GLY A 34 1.60 -4.86 -19.62
N ILE A 35 0.83 -5.28 -18.61
CA ILE A 35 1.39 -5.90 -17.40
C ILE A 35 2.07 -7.23 -17.74
N SER A 36 1.41 -8.07 -18.55
CA SER A 36 1.97 -9.36 -18.99
C SER A 36 3.24 -9.22 -19.82
N GLU A 37 3.34 -8.20 -20.66
CA GLU A 37 4.53 -7.89 -21.46
C GLU A 37 5.69 -7.42 -20.58
N LEU A 38 5.43 -6.58 -19.57
CA LEU A 38 6.45 -6.13 -18.62
C LEU A 38 6.93 -7.24 -17.67
N LEU A 39 6.10 -8.26 -17.47
CA LEU A 39 6.38 -9.44 -16.65
C LEU A 39 6.64 -10.69 -17.48
N TRP A 40 7.21 -10.52 -18.68
CA TRP A 40 7.45 -11.60 -19.66
C TRP A 40 8.24 -12.80 -19.12
N ILE A 41 9.07 -12.59 -18.09
CA ILE A 41 9.86 -13.67 -17.47
C ILE A 41 9.00 -14.67 -16.68
N PHE A 42 7.78 -14.29 -16.29
CA PHE A 42 6.85 -15.14 -15.56
C PHE A 42 5.80 -15.75 -16.49
N SER A 43 5.42 -17.00 -16.22
CA SER A 43 4.36 -17.68 -16.95
C SER A 43 3.00 -17.01 -16.75
N ASP A 44 2.10 -17.21 -17.71
CA ASP A 44 0.75 -16.66 -17.65
C ASP A 44 -0.03 -17.17 -16.42
N ASP A 45 0.15 -18.43 -16.02
CA ASP A 45 -0.47 -18.99 -14.82
C ASP A 45 -0.01 -18.29 -13.53
N VAL A 46 1.28 -17.97 -13.43
CA VAL A 46 1.85 -17.25 -12.28
C VAL A 46 1.30 -15.84 -12.23
N LYS A 47 1.22 -15.16 -13.38
CA LYS A 47 0.65 -13.80 -13.48
C LYS A 47 -0.84 -13.80 -13.14
N ALA A 48 -1.61 -14.75 -13.67
CA ALA A 48 -3.05 -14.88 -13.38
C ALA A 48 -3.32 -15.16 -11.90
N THR A 49 -2.56 -16.07 -11.28
CA THR A 49 -2.65 -16.37 -9.84
C THR A 49 -2.33 -15.14 -9.00
N ALA A 50 -1.29 -14.38 -9.37
CA ALA A 50 -0.91 -13.15 -8.69
C ALA A 50 -2.01 -12.07 -8.80
N ILE A 51 -2.59 -11.87 -9.98
CA ILE A 51 -3.72 -10.96 -10.19
C ILE A 51 -4.91 -11.39 -9.34
N GLN A 52 -5.30 -12.66 -9.40
CA GLN A 52 -6.42 -13.19 -8.63
C GLN A 52 -6.24 -12.94 -7.13
N LYS A 53 -5.03 -13.15 -6.60
CA LYS A 53 -4.72 -12.92 -5.19
C LYS A 53 -4.83 -11.45 -4.79
N LEU A 54 -4.38 -10.53 -5.65
CA LEU A 54 -4.49 -9.08 -5.43
C LEU A 54 -5.95 -8.59 -5.48
N VAL A 55 -6.75 -9.16 -6.39
CA VAL A 55 -8.19 -8.87 -6.49
C VAL A 55 -8.94 -9.41 -5.28
N ASN A 56 -8.66 -10.65 -4.87
CA ASN A 56 -9.27 -11.27 -3.70
C ASN A 56 -8.91 -10.56 -2.39
N SER A 57 -7.74 -9.92 -2.31
CA SER A 57 -7.35 -9.09 -1.18
C SER A 57 -7.86 -7.65 -1.27
N GLN A 58 -8.65 -7.33 -2.28
CA GLN A 58 -9.15 -5.98 -2.56
C GLN A 58 -8.04 -4.94 -2.74
N ALA A 59 -6.81 -5.35 -3.08
CA ALA A 59 -5.74 -4.42 -3.41
C ALA A 59 -5.93 -3.85 -4.83
N LEU A 60 -6.45 -4.70 -5.72
CA LEU A 60 -6.82 -4.35 -7.08
C LEU A 60 -8.29 -4.68 -7.33
N ARG A 61 -8.86 -4.07 -8.37
CA ARG A 61 -10.11 -4.48 -9.01
C ARG A 61 -9.83 -4.78 -10.48
N ALA A 62 -10.51 -5.80 -11.00
CA ALA A 62 -10.40 -6.18 -12.41
C ALA A 62 -11.69 -5.79 -13.15
N ASP A 63 -11.54 -5.12 -14.27
CA ASP A 63 -12.60 -4.93 -15.26
C ASP A 63 -12.38 -5.92 -16.40
N LEU A 64 -13.21 -6.96 -16.43
CA LEU A 64 -13.13 -8.02 -17.42
C LEU A 64 -13.55 -7.55 -18.81
N ALA A 65 -14.45 -6.57 -18.91
CA ALA A 65 -14.95 -6.08 -20.20
C ALA A 65 -13.86 -5.29 -20.93
N SER A 66 -13.10 -4.46 -20.18
CA SER A 66 -11.99 -3.70 -20.76
C SER A 66 -10.62 -4.38 -20.65
N SER A 67 -10.54 -5.56 -20.02
CA SER A 67 -9.28 -6.28 -19.73
C SER A 67 -8.26 -5.41 -18.99
N LYS A 68 -8.74 -4.63 -18.01
CA LYS A 68 -7.92 -3.69 -17.23
C LYS A 68 -7.95 -4.00 -15.74
N LEU A 69 -6.85 -3.67 -15.08
CA LEU A 69 -6.68 -3.68 -13.64
C LEU A 69 -6.60 -2.23 -13.14
N TYR A 70 -7.27 -1.99 -12.03
CA TYR A 70 -7.25 -0.71 -11.33
C TYR A 70 -6.94 -0.95 -9.86
N LEU A 71 -6.45 0.09 -9.19
CA LEU A 71 -6.47 0.12 -7.73
C LEU A 71 -7.94 0.04 -7.27
N SER A 72 -8.16 -0.64 -6.14
CA SER A 72 -9.47 -0.61 -5.50
C SER A 72 -9.76 0.77 -4.91
N ASP A 73 -11.03 1.08 -4.71
CA ASP A 73 -11.44 2.39 -4.18
C ASP A 73 -10.86 2.64 -2.79
N GLY A 74 -10.71 1.59 -1.96
CA GLY A 74 -10.06 1.67 -0.66
C GLY A 74 -8.58 2.03 -0.74
N ILE A 75 -7.83 1.45 -1.70
CA ILE A 75 -6.43 1.85 -1.93
C ILE A 75 -6.33 3.28 -2.44
N VAL A 76 -7.24 3.71 -3.33
CA VAL A 76 -7.28 5.08 -3.83
C VAL A 76 -7.54 6.07 -2.68
N ALA A 77 -8.47 5.76 -1.78
CA ALA A 77 -8.72 6.59 -0.59
C ALA A 77 -7.49 6.67 0.33
N ILE A 78 -6.80 5.55 0.56
CA ILE A 78 -5.56 5.52 1.36
C ILE A 78 -4.47 6.38 0.70
N ILE A 79 -4.31 6.30 -0.63
CA ILE A 79 -3.35 7.16 -1.36
C ILE A 79 -3.65 8.63 -1.15
N GLY A 80 -4.92 9.04 -1.29
CA GLY A 80 -5.33 10.42 -1.05
C GLY A 80 -4.98 10.89 0.36
N ALA A 81 -5.34 10.09 1.38
CA ALA A 81 -5.04 10.40 2.77
C ALA A 81 -3.54 10.45 3.09
N CYS A 82 -2.71 9.61 2.46
CA CYS A 82 -1.26 9.62 2.63
C CYS A 82 -0.57 10.77 1.88
N HIS A 83 -1.11 11.20 0.73
CA HIS A 83 -0.52 12.25 -0.09
C HIS A 83 -0.76 13.65 0.48
N ASP A 84 -1.98 13.93 0.91
CA ASP A 84 -2.44 15.29 1.20
C ASP A 84 -2.22 15.74 2.65
N CYS A 85 -1.89 14.81 3.56
CA CYS A 85 -1.89 15.08 4.99
C CYS A 85 -0.55 14.82 5.66
N THR A 86 -0.13 15.76 6.51
CA THR A 86 0.76 15.51 7.63
C THR A 86 -0.07 15.29 8.88
N TYR A 87 0.34 14.34 9.71
CA TYR A 87 -0.42 13.95 10.89
C TYR A 87 0.37 14.30 12.15
N THR A 88 -0.28 14.95 13.10
CA THR A 88 0.29 15.13 14.43
C THR A 88 0.05 13.86 15.24
N VAL A 89 1.10 13.09 15.45
CA VAL A 89 1.03 11.82 16.19
C VAL A 89 1.98 11.86 17.37
N GLU A 90 1.51 11.38 18.52
CA GLU A 90 2.36 11.03 19.65
C GLU A 90 2.89 9.61 19.44
N ILE A 91 4.11 9.50 18.92
CA ILE A 91 4.78 8.21 18.76
C ILE A 91 5.55 7.92 20.04
N PRO A 92 5.27 6.79 20.73
CA PRO A 92 6.06 6.39 21.89
C PRO A 92 7.55 6.35 21.56
N GLU A 93 8.41 6.91 22.43
CA GLU A 93 9.87 6.99 22.22
C GLU A 93 10.53 5.64 21.94
N ILE A 94 9.95 4.55 22.44
CA ILE A 94 10.43 3.19 22.18
C ILE A 94 10.31 2.75 20.70
N LEU A 95 9.47 3.41 19.91
CA LEU A 95 9.36 3.20 18.46
C LEU A 95 10.31 4.12 17.69
N LEU A 96 10.70 5.26 18.28
CA LEU A 96 11.66 6.19 17.70
C LEU A 96 13.10 5.62 17.73
N SER A 97 13.44 4.79 18.71
CA SER A 97 14.76 4.12 18.79
C SER A 97 15.00 3.07 17.68
N HIS A 98 13.99 2.76 16.88
CA HIS A 98 14.06 1.84 15.74
C HIS A 98 13.99 2.55 14.37
N THR A 99 14.03 3.88 14.33
CA THR A 99 14.08 4.63 13.07
C THR A 99 15.42 4.41 12.39
N THR A 100 15.40 3.89 11.16
CA THR A 100 16.54 4.05 10.25
C THR A 100 16.23 5.30 9.42
N ASP A 101 17.09 6.31 9.47
CA ASP A 101 16.93 7.57 8.71
C ASP A 101 15.61 8.33 8.97
N GLY A 102 15.06 8.26 10.19
CA GLY A 102 13.81 8.95 10.54
C GLY A 102 12.54 8.28 10.01
N THR A 103 12.64 7.06 9.49
CA THR A 103 11.49 6.26 9.03
C THR A 103 11.30 4.99 9.87
N VAL A 104 10.06 4.73 10.30
CA VAL A 104 9.64 3.53 11.02
C VAL A 104 8.73 2.69 10.15
N LEU A 105 9.10 1.44 9.90
CA LEU A 105 8.24 0.47 9.22
C LEU A 105 7.34 -0.25 10.23
N VAL A 106 6.05 0.06 10.20
CA VAL A 106 5.01 -0.54 11.02
C VAL A 106 4.51 -1.83 10.38
N LYS A 107 4.77 -2.94 11.07
CA LYS A 107 4.31 -4.30 10.69
C LYS A 107 3.23 -4.85 11.62
N ASN A 108 3.01 -4.20 12.77
CA ASN A 108 2.00 -4.64 13.74
C ASN A 108 0.60 -4.32 13.21
N ARG A 109 -0.23 -5.35 13.08
CA ARG A 109 -1.59 -5.24 12.51
C ARG A 109 -2.51 -4.30 13.30
N GLN A 110 -2.40 -4.27 14.63
CA GLN A 110 -3.23 -3.39 15.47
C GLN A 110 -2.84 -1.93 15.25
N VAL A 111 -1.55 -1.64 15.15
CA VAL A 111 -1.05 -0.29 14.84
C VAL A 111 -1.47 0.12 13.42
N ILE A 112 -1.39 -0.79 12.44
CA ILE A 112 -1.86 -0.50 11.08
C ILE A 112 -3.36 -0.20 11.05
N ALA A 113 -4.19 -0.97 11.75
CA ALA A 113 -5.62 -0.70 11.85
C ALA A 113 -5.90 0.66 12.52
N ALA A 114 -5.15 1.01 13.57
CA ALA A 114 -5.24 2.31 14.22
C ALA A 114 -4.85 3.46 13.26
N ILE A 115 -3.79 3.29 12.47
CA ILE A 115 -3.41 4.26 11.43
C ILE A 115 -4.53 4.40 10.41
N LEU A 116 -5.03 3.30 9.87
CA LEU A 116 -6.10 3.29 8.86
C LEU A 116 -7.37 4.00 9.35
N ASN A 117 -7.82 3.71 10.57
CA ASN A 117 -8.98 4.37 11.19
C ASN A 117 -8.71 5.84 11.53
N HIS A 118 -7.45 6.22 11.75
CA HIS A 118 -7.09 7.61 11.98
C HIS A 118 -7.12 8.43 10.68
N ILE A 119 -6.57 7.88 9.60
CA ILE A 119 -6.47 8.58 8.30
C ILE A 119 -7.77 8.56 7.50
N LEU A 120 -8.63 7.55 7.73
CA LEU A 120 -9.92 7.37 7.04
C LEU A 120 -11.01 6.91 8.04
N PRO A 121 -11.43 7.79 8.97
CA PRO A 121 -12.36 7.41 10.05
C PRO A 121 -13.74 6.96 9.58
N ASP A 122 -14.21 7.48 8.44
CA ASP A 122 -15.55 7.21 7.91
C ASP A 122 -15.58 6.07 6.87
N ILE A 123 -14.44 5.46 6.58
CA ILE A 123 -14.33 4.37 5.60
C ILE A 123 -13.87 3.11 6.32
N SER A 124 -14.64 2.02 6.19
CA SER A 124 -14.19 0.73 6.69
C SER A 124 -13.00 0.25 5.86
N VAL A 125 -11.78 0.42 6.37
CA VAL A 125 -10.53 0.00 5.72
C VAL A 125 -9.69 -0.97 6.56
N ASP A 126 -10.18 -1.39 7.73
CA ASP A 126 -9.50 -2.31 8.65
C ASP A 126 -9.07 -3.64 8.01
N PHE A 127 -9.80 -4.08 6.99
CA PHE A 127 -9.47 -5.29 6.24
C PHE A 127 -8.17 -5.18 5.44
N PHE A 128 -7.62 -3.97 5.25
CA PHE A 128 -6.29 -3.76 4.68
C PHE A 128 -5.15 -3.95 5.69
N ALA A 129 -5.42 -4.02 6.99
CA ALA A 129 -4.39 -4.25 8.00
C ALA A 129 -3.52 -5.52 7.78
N PRO A 130 -4.05 -6.66 7.28
CA PRO A 130 -3.21 -7.79 6.86
C PRO A 130 -2.60 -7.64 5.46
N VAL A 131 -3.09 -6.69 4.64
CA VAL A 131 -2.71 -6.50 3.23
C VAL A 131 -1.53 -5.53 3.08
N LEU A 132 -1.45 -4.52 3.94
CA LEU A 132 -0.48 -3.43 3.84
C LEU A 132 0.54 -3.46 4.97
N PHE A 133 1.71 -2.87 4.72
CA PHE A 133 2.58 -2.31 5.74
C PHE A 133 2.63 -0.81 5.59
N PHE A 134 2.80 -0.11 6.70
CA PHE A 134 2.92 1.35 6.72
C PHE A 134 4.33 1.77 7.09
N SER A 135 4.84 2.78 6.43
CA SER A 135 6.03 3.51 6.82
C SER A 135 5.60 4.85 7.41
N ILE A 136 6.18 5.21 8.54
CA ILE A 136 5.99 6.51 9.18
C ILE A 136 7.29 7.27 9.04
N THR A 137 7.27 8.43 8.40
CA THR A 137 8.44 9.29 8.25
C THR A 137 8.21 10.58 9.00
N GLU A 138 9.15 10.96 9.85
CA GLU A 138 9.14 12.26 10.52
C GLU A 138 9.30 13.39 9.50
N VAL A 139 8.44 14.40 9.57
CA VAL A 139 8.59 15.63 8.79
C VAL A 139 9.60 16.50 9.53
N LYS A 140 10.82 16.60 8.99
CA LYS A 140 11.79 17.58 9.50
C LYS A 140 11.30 18.96 9.10
N CYS A 141 10.94 19.80 10.07
CA CYS A 141 10.84 21.24 9.83
C CYS A 141 12.26 21.74 9.51
N GLU A 142 12.57 21.97 8.23
CA GLU A 142 13.72 22.78 7.86
C GLU A 142 13.41 24.22 8.32
N HIS A 143 13.93 24.59 9.49
CA HIS A 143 14.12 26.00 9.81
C HIS A 143 15.33 26.45 9.00
N GLU A 144 15.09 27.03 7.83
CA GLU A 144 16.03 27.93 7.15
C GLU A 144 16.25 29.21 7.98
#